data_AF-W3XFF0-F1
#
_entry.id   AF-W3XFF0-F1
#
_cell.length_a   1.000
_cell.length_b   1.000
_cell.length_c   1.000
_cell.angle_alpha   90.00
_cell.angle_beta   90.00
_cell.angle_gamma   90.00
#
_symmetry.space_group_name_H-M   'P 1'
#
loop_
_entity.id
_entity.type
_entity.pdbx_description
1 polymer ?
#
loop_
_entity_poly.entity_id
_entity_poly.type
_entity_poly.pdbx_seq_one_letter_code
_entity_poly.pdbx_strand_id
1 'polypeptide(L)'
;MTTSLDAQQGRYSHLNGSTTDLLERFAVSELCKGWPVYRDSSEWKNYRDIFDKDATVWTTWSKGRSVDDFIAISKQGKGQGDFIMHRECGTLVEYAPEHGRAIGKMKATITQRFRTPASLATDDCPVGTEFDVDCDCRFIFFCAKDPGGDTNGAGAGAGWKAKYVKLFYEKDKIVPVDGLHAPTFPKELLDSFPEGYSYLGAAQSMLGYPVTKHLPTAQDHKSWFAMYEKMEEWLTGKDVDLLVDDDDSVDHLRKEKVSLNGLANTNGSKTVTIS
;
A
#
# COMPACT_ATOMS: atom_id res chain seq x y z
N MET A 1 7.01 7.70 -11.73
CA MET A 1 6.41 8.84 -12.45
C MET A 1 4.95 8.53 -12.74
N THR A 2 4.02 9.48 -12.57
CA THR A 2 2.63 9.32 -13.05
C THR A 2 2.60 9.24 -14.58
N THR A 3 1.63 8.50 -15.12
CA THR A 3 1.42 8.36 -16.58
C THR A 3 0.65 9.55 -17.15
N SER A 4 0.80 9.80 -18.46
CA SER A 4 -0.05 10.76 -19.21
C SER A 4 -1.43 10.20 -19.55
N LEU A 5 -1.64 8.90 -19.33
CA LEU A 5 -2.92 8.23 -19.56
C LEU A 5 -3.85 8.44 -18.36
N ASP A 6 -5.15 8.45 -18.62
CA ASP A 6 -6.12 8.39 -17.53
C ASP A 6 -6.09 7.00 -16.90
N ALA A 7 -5.79 6.95 -15.61
CA ALA A 7 -5.74 5.69 -14.86
C ALA A 7 -7.14 5.22 -14.47
N GLN A 8 -8.09 6.14 -14.30
CA GLN A 8 -9.44 5.82 -13.87
C GLN A 8 -10.40 5.88 -15.06
N GLN A 9 -11.09 4.78 -15.35
CA GLN A 9 -11.97 4.69 -16.50
C GLN A 9 -13.35 5.31 -16.23
N GLY A 10 -13.94 5.00 -15.06
CA GLY A 10 -15.25 5.49 -14.65
C GLY A 10 -15.21 6.79 -13.86
N ARG A 11 -16.29 7.58 -13.94
CA ARG A 11 -16.50 8.78 -13.12
C ARG A 11 -17.66 8.58 -12.17
N TYR A 12 -17.36 8.57 -10.88
CA TYR A 12 -18.33 8.32 -9.82
C TYR A 12 -18.72 9.61 -9.09
N SER A 13 -19.55 9.54 -8.06
CA SER A 13 -19.77 10.69 -7.20
C SER A 13 -18.44 11.11 -6.58
N HIS A 14 -18.02 12.32 -6.91
CA HIS A 14 -16.77 12.95 -6.51
C HIS A 14 -17.08 14.42 -6.23
N LEU A 15 -16.09 15.32 -6.25
CA LEU A 15 -16.20 16.77 -6.03
C LEU A 15 -17.60 17.37 -6.34
N ASN A 16 -18.13 18.19 -5.43
CA ASN A 16 -19.49 18.75 -5.47
C ASN A 16 -20.59 17.67 -5.41
N GLY A 17 -21.79 17.94 -5.94
CA GLY A 17 -22.91 16.99 -5.94
C GLY A 17 -23.95 17.29 -4.87
N SER A 18 -24.83 16.31 -4.62
CA SER A 18 -25.91 16.43 -3.63
C SER A 18 -25.35 16.45 -2.20
N THR A 19 -26.12 16.98 -1.25
CA THR A 19 -25.76 16.92 0.18
C THR A 19 -25.57 15.48 0.66
N THR A 20 -26.41 14.56 0.18
CA THR A 20 -26.27 13.13 0.50
C THR A 20 -24.91 12.60 0.05
N ASP A 21 -24.55 12.79 -1.22
CA ASP A 21 -23.26 12.33 -1.76
C ASP A 21 -22.05 12.95 -1.05
N LEU A 22 -22.16 14.22 -0.64
CA LEU A 22 -21.14 14.90 0.16
C LEU A 22 -20.96 14.23 1.53
N LEU A 23 -22.05 13.91 2.22
CA LEU A 23 -22.02 13.25 3.53
C LEU A 23 -21.48 11.82 3.45
N GLU A 24 -21.84 11.07 2.41
CA GLU A 24 -21.35 9.70 2.18
C GLU A 24 -19.83 9.70 1.96
N ARG A 25 -19.33 10.62 1.12
CA ARG A 25 -17.88 10.79 0.92
C ARG A 25 -17.18 11.31 2.17
N PHE A 26 -17.82 12.14 2.97
CA PHE A 26 -17.27 12.61 4.23
C PHE A 26 -17.09 11.45 5.22
N ALA A 27 -18.11 10.60 5.39
CA ALA A 27 -18.03 9.42 6.27
C ALA A 27 -16.89 8.48 5.85
N VAL A 28 -16.72 8.21 4.55
CA VAL A 28 -15.59 7.42 4.05
C VAL A 28 -14.24 8.13 4.25
N SER A 29 -14.19 9.45 4.10
CA SER A 29 -12.98 10.22 4.39
C SER A 29 -12.59 10.17 5.87
N GLU A 30 -13.55 10.14 6.80
CA GLU A 30 -13.28 9.96 8.23
C GLU A 30 -12.62 8.61 8.53
N LEU A 31 -13.09 7.53 7.90
CA LEU A 31 -12.45 6.21 8.01
C LEU A 31 -10.99 6.25 7.57
N CYS A 32 -10.71 6.89 6.43
CA CYS A 32 -9.35 7.01 5.91
C CYS A 32 -8.45 7.78 6.89
N LYS A 33 -8.93 8.94 7.37
CA LYS A 33 -8.20 9.79 8.33
C LYS A 33 -8.02 9.14 9.69
N GLY A 34 -8.91 8.23 10.09
CA GLY A 34 -8.77 7.43 11.29
C GLY A 34 -7.51 6.54 11.27
N TRP A 35 -7.01 6.16 10.09
CA TRP A 35 -5.81 5.32 9.97
C TRP A 35 -4.59 5.94 10.66
N PRO A 36 -4.07 7.10 10.22
CA PRO A 36 -2.90 7.71 10.84
C PRO A 36 -3.18 8.13 12.28
N VAL A 37 -4.37 8.66 12.56
CA VAL A 37 -4.71 9.23 13.87
C VAL A 37 -4.76 8.16 14.95
N TYR A 38 -5.53 7.09 14.74
CA TYR A 38 -5.75 6.09 15.77
C TYR A 38 -4.62 5.07 15.87
N ARG A 39 -4.07 4.61 14.74
CA ARG A 39 -2.99 3.61 14.75
C ARG A 39 -1.76 4.13 15.49
N ASP A 40 -1.31 5.31 15.10
CA ASP A 40 -0.03 5.83 15.55
C ASP A 40 -0.11 6.22 17.04
N SER A 41 -1.29 6.68 17.48
CA SER A 41 -1.64 6.97 18.87
C SER A 41 -2.02 5.74 19.72
N SER A 42 -2.02 4.53 19.15
CA SER A 42 -2.43 3.29 19.84
C SER A 42 -3.87 3.28 20.35
N GLU A 43 -4.77 4.01 19.70
CA GLU A 43 -6.21 3.97 19.94
C GLU A 43 -6.83 2.75 19.25
N TRP A 44 -6.39 1.54 19.64
CA TRP A 44 -6.65 0.31 18.88
C TRP A 44 -8.14 -0.05 18.74
N LYS A 45 -8.99 0.35 19.69
CA LYS A 45 -10.44 0.15 19.59
C LYS A 45 -11.01 1.01 18.46
N ASN A 46 -10.73 2.31 18.50
CA ASN A 46 -11.14 3.26 17.47
C ASN A 46 -10.55 2.90 16.09
N TYR A 47 -9.29 2.47 16.06
CA TYR A 47 -8.66 1.97 14.83
C TYR A 47 -9.38 0.74 14.28
N ARG A 48 -9.79 -0.20 15.14
CA ARG A 48 -10.50 -1.41 14.71
C ARG A 48 -11.89 -1.09 14.12
N ASP A 49 -12.55 -0.04 14.61
CA ASP A 49 -13.87 0.39 14.14
C ASP A 49 -13.86 0.94 12.71
N ILE A 50 -12.69 1.24 12.14
CA ILE A 50 -12.56 1.62 10.72
C ILE A 50 -12.94 0.46 9.79
N PHE A 51 -12.71 -0.78 10.25
CA PHE A 51 -12.63 -1.94 9.37
C PHE A 51 -13.84 -2.86 9.50
N ASP A 52 -14.17 -3.48 8.37
CA ASP A 52 -15.08 -4.63 8.34
C ASP A 52 -14.51 -5.79 9.17
N LYS A 53 -15.38 -6.73 9.56
CA LYS A 53 -14.97 -7.91 10.34
C LYS A 53 -13.92 -8.77 9.61
N ASP A 54 -14.02 -8.91 8.29
CA ASP A 54 -13.08 -9.71 7.48
C ASP A 54 -12.18 -8.80 6.63
N ALA A 55 -11.82 -7.63 7.16
CA ALA A 55 -10.97 -6.70 6.42
C ALA A 55 -9.54 -7.23 6.26
N THR A 56 -8.92 -6.92 5.12
CA THR A 56 -7.55 -7.33 4.78
C THR A 56 -6.66 -6.12 4.47
N VAL A 57 -5.42 -6.15 4.95
CA VAL A 57 -4.46 -5.05 4.88
C VAL A 57 -3.14 -5.49 4.24
N TRP A 58 -2.66 -4.69 3.29
CA TRP A 58 -1.39 -4.87 2.59
C TRP A 58 -0.44 -3.69 2.83
N THR A 59 0.65 -3.97 3.53
CA THR A 59 1.82 -3.10 3.71
C THR A 59 3.09 -3.87 3.37
N THR A 60 4.24 -3.19 3.39
CA THR A 60 5.57 -3.80 3.16
C THR A 60 5.81 -5.11 3.91
N TRP A 61 5.24 -5.29 5.11
CA TRP A 61 5.46 -6.48 5.94
C TRP A 61 4.20 -7.33 6.20
N SER A 62 3.00 -6.82 5.87
CA SER A 62 1.76 -7.52 6.22
C SER A 62 1.32 -8.58 5.19
N LYS A 63 1.74 -8.51 3.92
CA LYS A 63 1.44 -9.53 2.88
C LYS A 63 -0.05 -9.97 2.82
N GLY A 64 -0.99 -9.03 2.91
CA GLY A 64 -2.43 -9.34 2.82
C GLY A 64 -2.98 -10.08 4.03
N ARG A 65 -2.80 -9.50 5.21
CA ARG A 65 -3.25 -10.09 6.49
C ARG A 65 -4.60 -9.56 6.93
N SER A 66 -5.27 -10.34 7.78
CA SER A 66 -6.47 -9.86 8.48
C SER A 66 -6.15 -8.60 9.29
N VAL A 67 -7.14 -7.72 9.46
CA VAL A 67 -6.97 -6.51 10.27
C VAL A 67 -6.58 -6.82 11.71
N ASP A 68 -7.08 -7.91 12.28
CA ASP A 68 -6.79 -8.27 13.67
C ASP A 68 -5.34 -8.75 13.83
N ASP A 69 -4.81 -9.52 12.88
CA ASP A 69 -3.40 -9.90 12.84
C ASP A 69 -2.51 -8.67 12.62
N PHE A 70 -2.92 -7.76 11.73
CA PHE A 70 -2.21 -6.51 11.48
C PHE A 70 -2.11 -5.64 12.75
N ILE A 71 -3.19 -5.54 13.52
CA ILE A 71 -3.21 -4.84 14.82
C ILE A 71 -2.32 -5.55 15.84
N ALA A 72 -2.36 -6.88 15.91
CA ALA A 72 -1.54 -7.66 16.83
C ALA A 72 -0.03 -7.44 16.57
N ILE A 73 0.39 -7.55 15.31
CA ILE A 73 1.79 -7.31 14.91
C ILE A 73 2.17 -5.84 15.14
N SER A 74 1.29 -4.89 14.85
CA SER A 74 1.54 -3.46 15.11
C SER A 74 1.76 -3.17 16.60
N LYS A 75 1.00 -3.81 17.49
CA LYS A 75 1.18 -3.73 18.94
C LYS A 75 2.52 -4.33 19.37
N GLN A 76 2.89 -5.48 18.81
CA GLN A 76 4.17 -6.13 19.09
C GLN A 76 5.34 -5.25 18.66
N GLY A 77 5.34 -4.75 17.43
CA GLY A 77 6.38 -3.86 16.91
C GLY A 77 6.54 -2.62 17.77
N LYS A 78 5.42 -1.95 18.12
CA LYS A 78 5.46 -0.78 19.02
C LYS A 78 6.02 -1.13 20.41
N GLY A 79 5.70 -2.31 20.93
CA GLY A 79 6.28 -2.84 22.19
C GLY A 79 7.79 -3.13 22.10
N GLN A 80 8.30 -3.39 20.90
CA GLN A 80 9.73 -3.58 20.62
C GLN A 80 10.45 -2.26 20.27
N GLY A 81 9.74 -1.14 20.27
CA GLY A 81 10.30 0.18 20.01
C GLY A 81 10.16 0.67 18.57
N ASP A 82 9.40 -0.02 17.71
CA ASP A 82 9.06 0.52 16.39
C ASP A 82 8.34 1.86 16.53
N PHE A 83 8.85 2.86 15.83
CA PHE A 83 8.30 4.21 15.86
C PHE A 83 7.95 4.63 14.44
N ILE A 84 6.67 4.46 14.10
CA ILE A 84 6.11 4.71 12.77
C ILE A 84 4.98 5.73 12.90
N MET A 85 5.03 6.77 12.08
CA MET A 85 4.05 7.83 11.99
C MET A 85 3.58 8.02 10.55
N HIS A 86 2.35 8.47 10.37
CA HIS A 86 1.75 8.74 9.08
C HIS A 86 1.23 10.17 9.05
N ARG A 87 1.81 11.01 8.18
CA ARG A 87 1.30 12.36 7.94
C ARG A 87 0.33 12.34 6.77
N GLU A 88 -0.95 12.54 7.03
CA GLU A 88 -1.96 12.71 5.99
C GLU A 88 -1.73 14.03 5.24
N CYS A 89 -1.78 13.99 3.91
CA CYS A 89 -1.53 15.13 3.02
C CYS A 89 -2.75 15.53 2.19
N GLY A 90 -3.80 14.73 2.21
CA GLY A 90 -5.04 14.95 1.46
C GLY A 90 -5.78 13.64 1.23
N THR A 91 -7.11 13.72 1.34
CA THR A 91 -8.02 12.59 1.18
C THR A 91 -9.17 12.97 0.26
N LEU A 92 -9.41 12.17 -0.77
CA LEU A 92 -10.59 12.25 -1.63
C LEU A 92 -11.26 10.88 -1.74
N VAL A 93 -12.54 10.91 -2.10
CA VAL A 93 -13.36 9.70 -2.20
C VAL A 93 -14.11 9.69 -3.51
N GLU A 94 -14.09 8.54 -4.18
CA GLU A 94 -15.02 8.19 -5.25
C GLU A 94 -16.12 7.30 -4.68
N TYR A 95 -17.36 7.77 -4.73
CA TYR A 95 -18.52 7.06 -4.19
C TYR A 95 -19.45 6.62 -5.32
N ALA A 96 -19.82 5.34 -5.33
CA ALA A 96 -20.78 4.75 -6.25
C ALA A 96 -22.12 4.49 -5.52
N PRO A 97 -23.11 5.41 -5.60
CA PRO A 97 -24.36 5.29 -4.85
C PRO A 97 -25.15 4.03 -5.17
N GLU A 98 -25.16 3.62 -6.44
CA GLU A 98 -25.90 2.46 -6.94
C GLU A 98 -25.47 1.14 -6.29
N HIS A 99 -24.22 1.07 -5.83
CA HIS A 99 -23.63 -0.14 -5.27
C HIS A 99 -23.32 -0.03 -3.77
N GLY A 100 -23.45 1.16 -3.16
CA GLY A 100 -23.03 1.37 -1.77
C GLY A 100 -21.54 1.10 -1.57
N ARG A 101 -20.72 1.35 -2.60
CA ARG A 101 -19.26 1.12 -2.61
C ARG A 101 -18.55 2.45 -2.76
N ALA A 102 -17.37 2.56 -2.17
CA ALA A 102 -16.51 3.73 -2.32
C ALA A 102 -15.04 3.34 -2.34
N ILE A 103 -14.23 4.19 -2.96
CA ILE A 103 -12.77 4.16 -2.87
C ILE A 103 -12.33 5.44 -2.16
N GLY A 104 -11.66 5.27 -1.02
CA GLY A 104 -10.95 6.35 -0.35
C GLY A 104 -9.49 6.40 -0.81
N LYS A 105 -9.04 7.55 -1.32
CA LYS A 105 -7.65 7.78 -1.72
C LYS A 105 -7.03 8.81 -0.78
N MET A 106 -6.14 8.35 0.09
CA MET A 106 -5.45 9.18 1.07
C MET A 106 -3.96 9.23 0.75
N LYS A 107 -3.42 10.40 0.42
CA LYS A 107 -1.98 10.61 0.34
C LYS A 107 -1.42 10.73 1.76
N ALA A 108 -0.30 10.06 2.01
CA ALA A 108 0.40 10.17 3.28
C ALA A 108 1.91 10.03 3.10
N THR A 109 2.68 10.60 4.01
CA THR A 109 4.09 10.23 4.22
C THR A 109 4.18 9.32 5.43
N ILE A 110 4.69 8.11 5.23
CA ILE A 110 5.11 7.21 6.30
C ILE A 110 6.49 7.67 6.76
N THR A 111 6.65 7.93 8.06
CA THR A 111 7.95 8.17 8.69
C THR A 111 8.20 7.06 9.68
N GLN A 112 9.22 6.24 9.45
CA GLN A 112 9.68 5.27 10.43
C GLN A 112 11.07 5.65 10.93
N ARG A 113 11.23 5.69 12.24
CA ARG A 113 12.52 5.92 12.89
C ARG A 113 13.28 4.62 13.06
N PHE A 114 14.56 4.66 12.74
CA PHE A 114 15.51 3.58 12.88
C PHE A 114 16.74 4.04 13.64
N ARG A 115 17.56 3.07 14.02
CA ARG A 115 18.89 3.28 14.59
C ARG A 115 19.91 2.57 13.73
N THR A 116 21.03 3.23 13.44
CA THR A 116 22.11 2.65 12.63
C THR A 116 22.57 1.32 13.24
N PRO A 117 22.45 0.20 12.51
CA PRO A 117 22.95 -1.09 12.98
C PRO A 117 24.47 -1.16 12.83
N ALA A 118 25.11 -2.12 13.52
CA ALA A 118 26.55 -2.36 13.40
C ALA A 118 27.03 -2.58 11.95
N SER A 119 26.19 -3.17 11.09
CA SER A 119 26.51 -3.42 9.69
C SER A 119 26.56 -2.17 8.80
N LEU A 120 25.99 -1.04 9.24
CA LEU A 120 26.01 0.24 8.50
C LEU A 120 26.76 1.35 9.25
N ALA A 121 27.31 1.04 10.42
CA ALA A 121 27.98 2.03 11.24
C ALA A 121 29.32 2.46 10.62
N THR A 122 29.64 3.73 10.77
CA THR A 122 30.91 4.35 10.41
C THR A 122 31.36 5.26 11.56
N ASP A 123 32.58 5.80 11.52
CA ASP A 123 33.05 6.75 12.53
C ASP A 123 32.15 8.00 12.60
N ASP A 124 31.65 8.46 11.44
CA ASP A 124 30.74 9.61 11.34
C ASP A 124 29.27 9.25 11.61
N CYS A 125 28.89 7.97 11.55
CA CYS A 125 27.54 7.51 11.85
C CYS A 125 27.60 6.24 12.71
N PRO A 126 27.85 6.37 14.02
CA PRO A 126 28.05 5.23 14.91
C PRO A 126 26.76 4.40 15.09
N VAL A 127 26.93 3.21 15.68
CA VAL A 127 25.80 2.37 16.08
C VAL A 127 24.86 3.15 16.99
N GLY A 128 23.56 3.08 16.71
CA GLY A 128 22.55 3.76 17.52
C GLY A 128 22.17 5.16 17.04
N THR A 129 22.90 5.75 16.09
CA THR A 129 22.51 7.03 15.47
C THR A 129 21.11 6.93 14.89
N GLU A 130 20.23 7.86 15.27
CA GLU A 130 18.84 7.88 14.81
C GLU A 130 18.72 8.51 13.42
N PHE A 131 17.97 7.85 12.55
CA PHE A 131 17.58 8.37 11.26
C PHE A 131 16.13 8.00 10.99
N ASP A 132 15.42 8.86 10.26
CA ASP A 132 14.07 8.58 9.81
C ASP A 132 14.13 8.15 8.34
N VAL A 133 13.24 7.24 7.94
CA VAL A 133 12.90 7.03 6.53
C VAL A 133 11.52 7.62 6.29
N ASP A 134 11.47 8.62 5.42
CA ASP A 134 10.23 9.19 4.89
C ASP A 134 9.88 8.49 3.59
N CYS A 135 8.68 7.93 3.50
CA CYS A 135 8.15 7.28 2.32
C CYS A 135 6.78 7.88 1.95
N ASP A 136 6.73 8.56 0.81
CA ASP A 136 5.49 9.09 0.27
C ASP A 136 4.69 7.95 -0.37
N CYS A 137 3.42 7.86 0.00
CA CYS A 137 2.53 6.79 -0.42
C CYS A 137 1.09 7.30 -0.60
N ARG A 138 0.27 6.44 -1.17
CA ARG A 138 -1.17 6.65 -1.29
C ARG A 138 -1.91 5.40 -0.84
N PHE A 139 -2.63 5.53 0.26
CA PHE A 139 -3.54 4.52 0.75
C PHE A 139 -4.81 4.50 -0.11
N ILE A 140 -5.21 3.29 -0.49
CA ILE A 140 -6.43 2.99 -1.23
C ILE A 140 -7.31 2.14 -0.32
N PHE A 141 -8.40 2.74 0.14
CA PHE A 141 -9.40 2.10 0.99
C PHE A 141 -10.57 1.66 0.14
N PHE A 142 -10.84 0.36 0.12
CA PHE A 142 -12.02 -0.22 -0.53
C PHE A 142 -13.12 -0.31 0.52
N CYS A 143 -14.05 0.65 0.47
CA CYS A 143 -15.10 0.81 1.47
C CYS A 143 -16.45 0.34 0.94
N ALA A 144 -17.26 -0.22 1.83
CA ALA A 144 -18.64 -0.58 1.58
C ALA A 144 -19.51 -0.15 2.74
N LYS A 145 -20.79 0.13 2.47
CA LYS A 145 -21.79 0.23 3.52
C LYS A 145 -22.01 -1.15 4.13
N ASP A 146 -21.98 -1.23 5.45
CA ASP A 146 -22.34 -2.40 6.22
C ASP A 146 -23.85 -2.39 6.47
N PRO A 147 -24.66 -3.17 5.73
CA PRO A 147 -26.11 -3.17 5.86
C PRO A 147 -26.60 -3.67 7.24
N GLY A 148 -25.74 -4.31 8.04
CA GLY A 148 -26.04 -4.76 9.40
C GLY A 148 -25.30 -3.99 10.50
N GLY A 149 -24.57 -2.92 10.15
CA GLY A 149 -23.59 -2.29 11.03
C GLY A 149 -24.20 -1.50 12.19
N ASP A 150 -23.63 -1.71 13.39
CA ASP A 150 -23.80 -0.80 14.52
C ASP A 150 -23.22 0.57 14.11
N THR A 151 -24.06 1.60 14.08
CA THR A 151 -23.67 2.99 13.83
C THR A 151 -23.00 3.63 15.05
N ASN A 152 -22.33 2.83 15.90
CA ASN A 152 -21.92 3.20 17.25
C ASN A 152 -23.09 3.84 18.03
N GLY A 153 -24.29 3.27 17.91
CA GLY A 153 -25.52 3.79 18.54
C GLY A 153 -26.14 5.05 17.91
N ALA A 154 -25.62 5.56 16.79
CA ALA A 154 -26.09 6.83 16.18
C ALA A 154 -27.41 6.79 15.37
N GLY A 155 -28.20 5.70 15.44
CA GLY A 155 -29.51 5.62 14.77
C GLY A 155 -29.46 5.16 13.30
N ALA A 156 -30.62 4.79 12.78
CA ALA A 156 -30.81 3.93 11.61
C ALA A 156 -30.07 4.36 10.33
N GLY A 157 -29.03 3.60 9.98
CA GLY A 157 -28.33 3.65 8.70
C GLY A 157 -27.24 2.58 8.64
N ALA A 158 -26.91 2.09 7.44
CA ALA A 158 -25.76 1.22 7.22
C ALA A 158 -24.47 2.05 7.35
N GLY A 159 -23.63 1.77 8.35
CA GLY A 159 -22.35 2.48 8.54
C GLY A 159 -21.32 2.10 7.48
N TRP A 160 -20.36 2.97 7.17
CA TRP A 160 -19.26 2.62 6.27
C TRP A 160 -18.17 1.84 7.00
N LYS A 161 -17.56 0.87 6.30
CA LYS A 161 -16.38 0.13 6.77
C LYS A 161 -15.39 -0.08 5.64
N ALA A 162 -14.10 -0.09 5.97
CA ALA A 162 -13.05 -0.49 5.04
C ALA A 162 -12.94 -2.02 4.99
N LYS A 163 -13.12 -2.59 3.79
CA LYS A 163 -12.93 -4.03 3.53
C LYS A 163 -11.48 -4.34 3.16
N TYR A 164 -10.87 -3.49 2.35
CA TYR A 164 -9.48 -3.67 1.94
C TYR A 164 -8.70 -2.36 2.06
N VAL A 165 -7.44 -2.46 2.48
CA VAL A 165 -6.50 -1.34 2.45
C VAL A 165 -5.19 -1.78 1.80
N LYS A 166 -4.86 -1.18 0.66
CA LYS A 166 -3.60 -1.40 -0.07
C LYS A 166 -3.01 -0.05 -0.46
N LEU A 167 -1.71 -0.01 -0.72
CA LEU A 167 -0.98 1.25 -0.95
C LEU A 167 -0.28 1.25 -2.29
N PHE A 168 -0.14 2.45 -2.85
CA PHE A 168 0.96 2.77 -3.75
C PHE A 168 2.11 3.38 -2.96
N TYR A 169 3.32 2.91 -3.21
CA TYR A 169 4.54 3.53 -2.74
C TYR A 169 5.11 4.41 -3.86
N GLU A 170 5.30 5.70 -3.59
CA GLU A 170 5.62 6.69 -4.63
C GLU A 170 7.12 6.99 -4.69
N LYS A 171 7.75 7.27 -3.54
CA LYS A 171 9.18 7.54 -3.38
C LYS A 171 9.56 7.56 -1.90
N ASP A 172 10.82 7.33 -1.58
CA ASP A 172 11.33 7.46 -0.23
C ASP A 172 12.72 8.10 -0.14
N LYS A 173 13.10 8.48 1.08
CA LYS A 173 14.38 9.10 1.41
C LYS A 173 14.75 8.88 2.86
N ILE A 174 16.05 8.93 3.15
CA ILE A 174 16.57 9.01 4.51
C ILE A 174 16.60 10.47 4.96
N VAL A 175 16.25 10.71 6.23
CA VAL A 175 16.31 12.00 6.88
C VAL A 175 17.14 11.86 8.17
N PRO A 176 18.28 12.56 8.31
CA PRO A 176 19.06 12.54 9.55
C PRO A 176 18.27 13.23 10.66
N VAL A 177 18.12 12.59 11.82
CA VAL A 177 17.33 13.14 12.94
C VAL A 177 18.08 14.29 13.62
N ASP A 178 19.40 14.19 13.73
CA ASP A 178 20.28 15.24 14.26
C ASP A 178 20.66 16.30 13.22
N GLY A 179 20.13 16.19 12.01
CA GLY A 179 20.41 17.09 10.89
C GLY A 179 21.75 16.85 10.19
N LEU A 180 22.54 15.86 10.61
CA LEU A 180 23.90 15.63 10.12
C LEU A 180 24.15 14.19 9.69
N HIS A 181 23.76 13.22 10.50
CA HIS A 181 24.24 11.85 10.36
C HIS A 181 23.13 10.88 9.96
N ALA A 182 23.42 10.10 8.92
CA ALA A 182 22.56 9.03 8.43
C ALA A 182 23.43 7.94 7.80
N PRO A 183 23.06 6.65 7.91
CA PRO A 183 23.83 5.58 7.29
C PRO A 183 23.70 5.61 5.76
N THR A 184 24.74 5.15 5.08
CA THR A 184 24.68 4.86 3.64
C THR A 184 24.32 3.40 3.44
N PHE A 185 23.28 3.13 2.65
CA PHE A 185 22.87 1.77 2.32
C PHE A 185 23.65 1.26 1.10
N PRO A 186 24.06 -0.03 1.09
CA PRO A 186 24.67 -0.63 -0.09
C PRO A 186 23.73 -0.55 -1.30
N LYS A 187 24.28 -0.22 -2.47
CA LYS A 187 23.49 -0.04 -3.69
C LYS A 187 22.73 -1.31 -4.06
N GLU A 188 23.40 -2.46 -3.93
CA GLU A 188 22.85 -3.78 -4.25
C GLU A 188 21.64 -4.13 -3.38
N LEU A 189 21.62 -3.64 -2.12
CA LEU A 189 20.48 -3.83 -1.23
C LEU A 189 19.30 -2.95 -1.65
N LEU A 190 19.56 -1.67 -1.96
CA LEU A 190 18.54 -0.73 -2.43
C LEU A 190 17.92 -1.20 -3.76
N ASP A 191 18.75 -1.65 -4.70
CA ASP A 191 18.32 -2.19 -5.99
C ASP A 191 17.46 -3.47 -5.85
N SER A 192 17.51 -4.13 -4.68
CA SER A 192 16.72 -5.32 -4.40
C SER A 192 15.27 -5.01 -4.00
N PHE A 193 14.92 -3.74 -3.81
CA PHE A 193 13.58 -3.25 -3.49
C PHE A 193 13.09 -2.27 -4.57
N PRO A 194 11.78 -2.19 -4.84
CA PRO A 194 11.26 -1.19 -5.77
C PRO A 194 11.54 0.25 -5.31
N GLU A 195 11.82 1.12 -6.28
CA GLU A 195 12.22 2.52 -6.06
C GLU A 195 11.26 3.31 -5.14
N GLY A 196 9.96 3.02 -5.18
CA GLY A 196 8.96 3.71 -4.36
C GLY A 196 9.14 3.54 -2.84
N TYR A 197 9.85 2.51 -2.41
CA TYR A 197 10.06 2.18 -0.99
C TYR A 197 11.42 1.50 -0.74
N SER A 198 12.44 1.86 -1.53
CA SER A 198 13.75 1.20 -1.50
C SER A 198 14.47 1.32 -0.16
N TYR A 199 14.49 2.52 0.42
CA TYR A 199 15.07 2.78 1.74
C TYR A 199 14.21 2.21 2.86
N LEU A 200 12.89 2.34 2.77
CA LEU A 200 11.97 1.83 3.80
C LEU A 200 12.05 0.30 3.86
N GLY A 201 12.03 -0.35 2.69
CA GLY A 201 12.17 -1.79 2.57
C GLY A 201 13.53 -2.28 3.05
N ALA A 202 14.62 -1.60 2.68
CA ALA A 202 15.95 -1.94 3.16
C ALA A 202 16.06 -1.81 4.69
N ALA A 203 15.62 -0.70 5.26
CA ALA A 203 15.67 -0.47 6.71
C ALA A 203 14.80 -1.46 7.49
N GLN A 204 13.58 -1.76 7.01
CA GLN A 204 12.72 -2.78 7.62
C GLN A 204 13.29 -4.20 7.51
N SER A 205 13.94 -4.54 6.39
CA SER A 205 14.59 -5.85 6.21
C SER A 205 15.73 -6.08 7.20
N MET A 206 16.44 -5.01 7.60
CA MET A 206 17.49 -5.06 8.61
C MET A 206 16.94 -5.32 10.03
N LEU A 207 15.66 -5.01 10.28
CA LEU A 207 14.96 -5.40 11.50
C LEU A 207 14.47 -6.86 11.46
N GLY A 208 14.71 -7.58 10.35
CA GLY A 208 14.29 -8.97 10.16
C GLY A 208 12.86 -9.12 9.63
N TYR A 209 12.19 -8.03 9.22
CA TYR A 209 10.85 -8.13 8.63
C TYR A 209 10.91 -8.77 7.24
N PRO A 210 9.96 -9.67 6.90
CA PRO A 210 9.86 -10.25 5.57
C PRO A 210 9.22 -9.25 4.60
N VAL A 211 10.00 -8.26 4.18
CA VAL A 211 9.55 -7.17 3.30
C VAL A 211 9.19 -7.70 1.92
N THR A 212 7.96 -7.43 1.49
CA THR A 212 7.48 -7.80 0.16
C THR A 212 8.04 -6.86 -0.90
N LYS A 213 8.37 -7.41 -2.08
CA LYS A 213 9.00 -6.69 -3.20
C LYS A 213 8.05 -6.38 -4.35
N HIS A 214 6.79 -6.75 -4.21
CA HIS A 214 5.77 -6.70 -5.26
C HIS A 214 4.64 -5.71 -4.96
N LEU A 215 4.83 -4.82 -3.97
CA LEU A 215 3.83 -3.77 -3.72
C LEU A 215 3.75 -2.80 -4.89
N PRO A 216 2.54 -2.32 -5.21
CA PRO A 216 2.33 -1.34 -6.26
C PRO A 216 3.19 -0.09 -6.02
N THR A 217 3.84 0.38 -7.08
CA THR A 217 4.56 1.65 -7.07
C THR A 217 4.00 2.60 -8.10
N ALA A 218 4.20 3.90 -7.90
CA ALA A 218 3.82 4.90 -8.89
C ALA A 218 4.63 4.82 -10.20
N GLN A 219 5.73 4.07 -10.24
CA GLN A 219 6.63 3.97 -11.41
C GLN A 219 6.37 2.70 -12.22
N ASP A 220 5.92 1.63 -11.57
CA ASP A 220 5.49 0.43 -12.27
C ASP A 220 4.07 0.62 -12.81
N HIS A 221 3.99 1.04 -14.07
CA HIS A 221 2.71 1.25 -14.75
C HIS A 221 1.81 0.00 -14.71
N LYS A 222 2.38 -1.21 -14.68
CA LYS A 222 1.57 -2.43 -14.68
C LYS A 222 0.81 -2.58 -13.37
N SER A 223 1.49 -2.58 -12.22
CA SER A 223 0.82 -2.64 -10.92
C SER A 223 -0.02 -1.40 -10.64
N TRP A 224 0.37 -0.24 -11.18
CA TRP A 224 -0.43 0.97 -11.16
C TRP A 224 -1.81 0.79 -11.82
N PHE A 225 -1.84 0.42 -13.11
CA PHE A 225 -3.10 0.23 -13.83
C PHE A 225 -3.92 -0.95 -13.29
N ALA A 226 -3.27 -2.04 -12.88
CA ALA A 226 -3.97 -3.18 -12.27
C ALA A 226 -4.74 -2.76 -11.00
N MET A 227 -4.12 -1.95 -10.13
CA MET A 227 -4.80 -1.45 -8.93
C MET A 227 -5.99 -0.53 -9.27
N TYR A 228 -5.88 0.31 -10.30
CA TYR A 228 -6.99 1.14 -10.77
C TYR A 228 -8.11 0.31 -11.41
N GLU A 229 -7.79 -0.77 -12.11
CA GLU A 229 -8.79 -1.74 -12.60
C GLU A 229 -9.54 -2.38 -11.43
N LYS A 230 -8.84 -2.75 -10.34
CA LYS A 230 -9.50 -3.23 -9.11
C LYS A 230 -10.37 -2.19 -8.44
N MET A 231 -9.96 -0.92 -8.42
CA MET A 231 -10.82 0.16 -7.93
C MET A 231 -12.12 0.26 -8.75
N GLU A 232 -12.04 0.17 -10.08
CA GLU A 232 -13.20 0.21 -10.98
C GLU A 232 -14.11 -1.02 -10.80
N GLU A 233 -13.54 -2.23 -10.70
CA GLU A 233 -14.30 -3.45 -10.41
C GLU A 233 -15.09 -3.30 -9.11
N TRP A 234 -14.46 -2.79 -8.05
CA TRP A 234 -15.12 -2.55 -6.76
C TRP A 234 -16.26 -1.53 -6.86
N LEU A 235 -16.00 -0.40 -7.54
CA LEU A 235 -16.99 0.68 -7.66
C LEU A 235 -18.17 0.28 -8.55
N THR A 236 -18.01 -0.66 -9.47
CA THR A 236 -19.10 -1.28 -10.25
C THR A 236 -19.79 -2.44 -9.52
N GLY A 237 -19.52 -2.62 -8.22
CA GLY A 237 -20.20 -3.59 -7.36
C GLY A 237 -19.63 -5.01 -7.43
N LYS A 238 -18.55 -5.25 -8.17
CA LYS A 238 -17.90 -6.56 -8.22
C LYS A 238 -17.08 -6.80 -6.95
N ASP A 239 -16.95 -8.06 -6.58
CA ASP A 239 -15.95 -8.46 -5.58
C ASP A 239 -14.56 -8.44 -6.23
N VAL A 240 -13.56 -8.02 -5.46
CA VAL A 240 -12.18 -7.88 -5.91
C VAL A 240 -11.29 -8.84 -5.13
N ASP A 241 -10.36 -9.46 -5.85
CA ASP A 241 -9.25 -10.22 -5.26
C ASP A 241 -7.96 -9.40 -5.43
N LEU A 242 -7.37 -9.02 -4.30
CA LEU A 242 -6.14 -8.24 -4.23
C LEU A 242 -4.92 -9.08 -3.83
N LEU A 243 -5.09 -10.39 -3.61
CA LEU A 243 -4.02 -11.32 -3.21
C LEU A 243 -3.20 -11.82 -4.41
N VAL A 244 -3.83 -11.95 -5.59
CA VAL A 244 -3.21 -12.52 -6.80
C VAL A 244 -1.99 -11.73 -7.29
N ASP A 245 -1.93 -10.44 -6.96
CA ASP A 245 -0.83 -9.57 -7.38
C ASP A 245 0.43 -9.65 -6.49
N ASP A 246 0.38 -10.40 -5.38
CA ASP A 246 1.46 -10.46 -4.37
C ASP A 246 2.22 -11.81 -4.33
N ASP A 247 1.94 -12.75 -5.24
CA ASP A 247 2.53 -14.09 -5.23
C ASP A 247 3.85 -14.17 -6.03
N ASP A 248 4.95 -14.42 -5.31
CA ASP A 248 6.30 -14.70 -5.84
C ASP A 248 6.30 -15.88 -6.85
N SER A 249 5.28 -16.76 -6.82
CA SER A 249 5.17 -17.94 -7.69
C SER A 249 4.84 -17.61 -9.16
N VAL A 250 4.19 -16.47 -9.42
CA VAL A 250 3.73 -16.09 -10.76
C VAL A 250 4.91 -15.73 -11.67
N ASP A 251 6.03 -15.30 -11.08
CA ASP A 251 7.26 -14.97 -11.81
C ASP A 251 8.01 -16.24 -12.26
N HIS A 252 7.96 -17.32 -11.47
CA HIS A 252 8.50 -18.63 -11.85
C HIS A 252 7.73 -19.27 -13.01
N LEU A 253 6.38 -19.21 -12.97
CA LEU A 253 5.52 -19.73 -14.04
C LEU A 253 5.62 -18.91 -15.34
N ARG A 254 5.89 -17.60 -15.23
CA ARG A 254 6.14 -16.73 -16.41
C ARG A 254 7.52 -16.97 -17.03
N LYS A 255 8.56 -17.20 -16.23
CA LYS A 255 9.91 -17.54 -16.72
C LYS A 255 9.94 -18.91 -17.41
N GLU A 256 9.21 -19.91 -16.89
CA GLU A 256 9.05 -21.19 -17.58
C GLU A 256 8.30 -21.08 -18.91
N LYS A 257 7.21 -20.29 -18.98
CA LYS A 257 6.49 -20.06 -20.25
C LYS A 257 7.34 -19.32 -21.30
N VAL A 258 8.17 -18.36 -20.89
CA VAL A 258 9.10 -17.67 -21.81
C VAL A 258 10.22 -18.62 -22.27
N SER A 259 10.73 -19.48 -21.40
CA SER A 259 11.73 -20.50 -21.74
C SER A 259 11.17 -21.56 -22.72
N LEU A 260 9.95 -22.05 -22.46
CA LEU A 260 9.26 -23.03 -23.32
C LEU A 260 8.91 -22.44 -24.69
N ASN A 261 8.52 -21.16 -24.76
CA ASN A 261 8.25 -20.47 -26.04
C ASN A 261 9.53 -20.07 -26.78
N GLY A 262 10.65 -19.88 -26.08
CA GLY A 262 11.97 -19.64 -26.68
C GLY A 262 12.59 -20.89 -27.30
N LEU A 263 12.31 -22.07 -26.74
CA LEU A 263 12.74 -23.36 -27.30
C LEU A 263 11.94 -23.76 -28.55
N ALA A 264 10.68 -23.33 -28.67
CA ALA A 264 9.83 -23.67 -29.82
C ALA A 264 10.17 -22.90 -31.11
N ASN A 265 11.02 -21.85 -31.05
CA ASN A 265 11.25 -20.93 -32.17
C ASN A 265 12.63 -21.07 -32.86
N THR A 266 13.34 -22.19 -32.66
CA THR A 266 14.68 -22.41 -33.25
C THR A 266 14.73 -23.41 -34.42
N ASN A 267 13.60 -23.96 -34.89
CA ASN A 267 13.56 -24.75 -36.13
C ASN A 267 13.26 -23.88 -37.35
N GLY A 268 14.19 -22.97 -37.66
CA GLY A 268 14.19 -22.15 -38.87
C GLY A 268 14.84 -22.88 -40.05
N SER A 269 13.98 -23.27 -41.00
CA SER A 269 14.22 -23.67 -42.40
C SER A 269 15.58 -23.30 -43.00
N LYS A 270 16.39 -24.31 -43.35
CA LYS A 270 17.45 -24.18 -44.36
C LYS A 270 16.83 -24.32 -45.75
N THR A 271 16.63 -23.20 -46.43
CA THR A 271 16.30 -23.19 -47.86
C THR A 271 17.60 -23.07 -48.65
N VAL A 272 17.86 -24.07 -49.48
CA VAL A 272 18.93 -24.13 -50.49
C VAL A 272 18.54 -23.23 -51.65
N THR A 273 19.44 -22.34 -52.09
CA THR A 273 19.32 -21.66 -53.39
C THR A 273 20.55 -21.97 -54.23
N ILE A 274 20.27 -22.44 -55.44
CA ILE A 274 21.21 -22.81 -56.49
C ILE A 274 21.59 -21.54 -57.27
N SER A 275 22.89 -21.24 -57.36
CA SER A 275 23.60 -20.71 -58.53
C SER A 275 25.10 -20.77 -58.28
#